data_AF-A0A538E686-F1
#
_entry.id   AF-A0A538E686-F1
#
_cell.length_a   1.000
_cell.length_b   1.000
_cell.length_c   1.000
_cell.angle_alpha   90.00
_cell.angle_beta   90.00
_cell.angle_gamma   90.00
#
_symmetry.space_group_name_H-M   'P 1'
#
loop_
_entity.id
_entity.type
_entity.pdbx_description
1 polymer ?
#
loop_
_entity_poly.entity_id
_entity_poly.type
_entity_poly.pdbx_seq_one_letter_code
_entity_poly.pdbx_strand_id
1 'polypeptide(L)' 'FFHDEEQREAVERSKVQEQASRRSPIVTQIEPAQTFYEAEDYHQQYLEKRGRSSCTPALARTG' A
#
# COMPACT_ATOMS: atom_id res chain seq x y z
N PHE A 1 -0.36 -2.52 7.79
CA PHE A 1 -1.07 -2.90 9.02
C PHE A 1 -1.47 -4.36 8.95
N PHE A 2 -1.60 -5.04 10.09
CA PHE A 2 -2.10 -6.41 10.18
C PHE A 2 -3.31 -6.47 11.14
N HIS A 3 -4.28 -7.32 10.85
CA HIS A 3 -5.47 -7.53 11.69
C HIS A 3 -5.38 -8.81 12.54
N ASP A 4 -4.48 -9.72 12.17
CA ASP A 4 -4.24 -11.00 12.83
C ASP A 4 -2.76 -11.40 12.70
N GLU A 5 -2.40 -12.49 13.37
CA GLU A 5 -1.03 -13.00 13.40
C GLU A 5 -0.60 -13.62 12.07
N GLU A 6 -1.51 -14.24 11.33
CA GLU A 6 -1.21 -14.84 10.03
C GLU A 6 -0.76 -13.78 9.02
N GLN A 7 -1.44 -12.64 9.00
CA GLN A 7 -1.04 -11.47 8.22
C GLN A 7 0.31 -10.91 8.68
N ARG A 8 0.58 -10.86 9.99
CA ARG A 8 1.86 -10.38 10.53
C ARG A 8 3.01 -11.24 10.00
N GLU A 9 2.92 -12.56 10.15
CA GLU A 9 3.94 -13.50 9.68
C GLU A 9 4.12 -13.47 8.16
N ALA A 10 3.02 -13.34 7.40
CA ALA A 10 3.09 -13.23 5.94
C ALA A 10 3.83 -11.96 5.48
N VAL A 11 3.53 -10.81 6.08
CA VAL A 11 4.17 -9.53 5.72
C VAL A 11 5.64 -9.49 6.18
N GLU A 12 5.97 -10.04 7.35
CA GLU A 12 7.35 -10.13 7.82
C GLU A 12 8.21 -10.98 6.89
N ARG A 13 7.72 -12.15 6.47
CA ARG A 13 8.40 -13.00 5.46
C ARG A 13 8.57 -12.26 4.13
N SER A 14 7.53 -11.60 3.64
CA SER A 14 7.58 -10.82 2.41
C SER A 14 8.61 -9.68 2.49
N LYS A 15 8.67 -8.95 3.61
CA LYS A 15 9.65 -7.88 3.83
C LYS A 15 11.10 -8.39 3.77
N VAL A 16 11.37 -9.57 4.35
CA VAL A 16 12.71 -10.19 4.27
C VAL A 16 13.07 -10.57 2.83
N GLN A 17 12.13 -11.18 2.10
CA GLN A 17 12.34 -11.55 0.70
C GLN A 17 12.59 -10.31 -0.18
N GLU A 18 11.80 -9.26 -0.01
CA GLU A 18 11.95 -7.99 -0.72
C GLU A 18 13.23 -7.26 -0.36
N GLN A 19 13.68 -7.32 0.90
CA GLN A 19 14.93 -6.68 1.31
C GLN A 19 16.13 -7.25 0.56
N ALA A 20 16.11 -8.55 0.21
CA ALA A 20 17.21 -9.19 -0.50
C ALA A 20 17.48 -8.57 -1.89
N SER A 21 16.47 -7.98 -2.53
CA SER A 21 16.63 -7.31 -3.83
C SER A 21 16.93 -5.80 -3.71
N ARG A 22 16.99 -5.25 -2.49
CA ARG A 22 17.13 -3.82 -2.24
C ARG A 22 18.43 -3.49 -1.55
N ARG A 23 19.17 -2.55 -2.15
CA ARG A 23 20.41 -2.00 -1.56
C ARG A 23 20.13 -1.21 -0.27
N SER A 24 19.03 -0.47 -0.24
CA SER A 24 18.66 0.35 0.92
C SER A 24 17.67 -0.41 1.82
N PRO A 25 17.71 -0.16 3.14
CA PRO A 25 16.79 -0.79 4.07
C PRO A 25 15.34 -0.38 3.80
N ILE A 26 14.42 -1.34 3.87
CA ILE A 26 12.98 -1.12 3.84
C ILE A 26 12.54 -0.55 5.18
N VAL A 27 12.17 0.73 5.18
CA VAL A 27 11.74 1.48 6.37
C VAL A 27 10.23 1.35 6.65
N THR A 28 9.48 0.64 5.81
CA THR A 28 8.03 0.43 5.97
C THR A 28 7.73 -0.26 7.31
N GLN A 29 6.82 0.34 8.08
CA GLN A 29 6.35 -0.17 9.37
C GLN A 29 5.38 -1.34 9.19
N ILE A 30 5.46 -2.31 10.11
CA ILE A 30 4.53 -3.44 10.22
C ILE A 30 3.92 -3.34 11.61
N GLU A 31 2.69 -2.83 11.68
CA GLU A 31 2.02 -2.51 12.95
C GLU A 31 0.59 -3.06 12.95
N PRO A 32 0.02 -3.35 14.14
CA PRO A 32 -1.38 -3.72 14.25
C PRO A 32 -2.27 -2.65 13.63
N ALA A 33 -3.37 -3.06 12.99
CA ALA A 33 -4.39 -2.13 12.53
C ALA A 33 -4.97 -1.36 13.71
N GLN A 34 -4.83 -0.04 13.68
CA GLN A 34 -5.52 0.86 14.60
C GLN A 34 -6.91 1.20 14.07
N THR A 35 -7.68 1.98 14.84
CA THR A 35 -8.95 2.54 14.36
C THR A 35 -8.72 3.25 13.03
N PHE A 36 -9.39 2.75 11.99
CA PHE A 36 -9.38 3.36 10.67
C PHE A 36 -10.52 4.35 10.58
N TYR A 37 -10.21 5.60 10.23
CA TYR A 37 -11.20 6.63 9.95
C TYR A 37 -11.38 6.73 8.45
N GLU A 38 -12.59 6.42 7.99
CA GLU A 38 -12.91 6.50 6.57
C GLU A 38 -12.73 7.94 6.06
N ALA A 39 -12.08 8.08 4.90
CA ALA A 39 -11.97 9.36 4.24
C ALA A 39 -13.33 9.77 3.64
N GLU A 40 -13.58 11.08 3.56
CA GLU A 40 -14.81 11.63 2.99
C GLU A 40 -15.15 11.04 1.61
N ASP A 41 -16.44 10.95 1.27
CA ASP A 41 -16.95 10.43 -0.01
C ASP A 41 -16.27 11.05 -1.25
N TYR A 42 -15.82 12.29 -1.14
CA TYR A 42 -15.06 12.97 -2.18
C TYR A 42 -13.77 12.23 -2.57
N HIS A 43 -13.08 11.65 -1.58
CA HIS A 43 -11.82 10.93 -1.76
C HIS A 43 -12.04 9.49 -2.23
N GLN A 44 -13.21 8.91 -1.95
CA GLN A 44 -13.55 7.56 -2.39
C GLN A 44 -13.70 7.50 -3.91
N GLN A 45 -13.05 6.51 -4.53
CA GLN A 45 -13.05 6.32 -5.99
C GLN A 45 -12.66 7.60 -6.76
N TYR A 46 -11.78 8.44 -6.18
CA TYR A 46 -11.43 9.75 -6.76
C TYR A 46 -10.99 9.66 -8.24
N LEU A 47 -10.16 8.68 -8.58
CA LEU A 47 -9.67 8.47 -9.95
C LEU A 47 -10.82 8.17 -10.93
N GLU A 48 -11.69 7.23 -10.58
CA GLU A 48 -12.85 6.84 -11.39
C GLU A 48 -13.82 8.00 -11.57
N LYS A 49 -14.15 8.71 -10.48
CA LYS A 49 -15.01 9.91 -10.50
C LYS A 49 -14.45 11.05 -11.36
N ARG A 50 -13.13 11.08 -11.56
CA ARG A 50 -12.44 12.07 -12.41
C ARG A 50 -12.14 11.56 -13.81
N GLY A 51 -12.56 10.34 -14.17
CA GLY A 51 -12.28 9.74 -15.48
C GLY A 51 -10.78 9.51 -15.73
N ARG A 52 -10.00 9.30 -14.65
CA ARG A 52 -8.54 9.14 -14.71
C ARG A 52 -8.17 7.72 -14.30
N SER A 53 -7.21 7.11 -15.01
CA SER A 53 -6.63 5.81 -14.63
C SER A 53 -5.40 5.94 -13.72
N SER A 54 -4.80 7.14 -13.64
CA SER A 54 -3.65 7.41 -12.79
C SER A 54 -3.59 8.88 -12.35
N CYS A 55 -3.09 9.10 -11.14
CA CYS A 55 -2.72 10.42 -10.61
C CYS A 55 -1.25 10.76 -10.85
N THR A 56 -0.38 9.76 -11.10
CA THR A 56 1.05 9.98 -11.35
C THR A 56 1.35 9.94 -12.86
N PRO A 57 2.16 10.89 -13.38
CA PRO A 57 2.53 10.91 -14.79
C PRO A 57 3.19 9.60 -15.26
N ALA A 58 3.97 8.96 -14.38
CA ALA A 58 4.72 7.75 -14.69
C ALA A 58 3.86 6.48 -14.87
N LEU A 59 2.61 6.48 -14.39
CA LEU A 59 1.67 5.34 -14.53
C LEU A 59 0.55 5.64 -15.55
N ALA A 60 0.57 6.81 -16.18
CA ALA A 60 -0.33 7.14 -17.28
C ALA A 60 0.25 6.58 -18.59
N ARG A 61 -0.06 5.31 -18.89
CA ARG A 61 0.25 4.55 -20.12
C ARG A 61 1.62 3.86 -20.15
N THR A 62 1.61 2.61 -19.69
CA THR A 62 2.15 1.51 -20.52
C THR A 62 0.94 0.79 -21.11
N GLY A 63 0.72 1.00 -22.40
CA GLY A 63 -0.14 0.14 -23.21
C GLY A 63 0.60 -1.11 -23.66
#